data_AF-A0A1A8HL72-F1
#
_entry.id   AF-A0A1A8HL72-F1
#
_cell.length_a   1.000
_cell.length_b   1.000
_cell.length_c   1.000
_cell.angle_alpha   90.00
_cell.angle_beta   90.00
_cell.angle_gamma   90.00
#
_symmetry.space_group_name_H-M   'P 1'
#
loop_
_entity.id
_entity.type
_entity.pdbx_description
1 polymer ?
#
loop_
_entity_poly.entity_id
_entity_poly.type
_entity_poly.pdbx_seq_one_letter_code
_entity_poly.pdbx_strand_id
1 'polypeptide(L)'
;KTVQQDCKVDISEWKPDTSVINTKDPPDIEIFPRNEAVVRKENTLICFINNFFPPEINITWTKNDEIISTEDPFIKTVSNSDGLFHVFS
;
A
#
# COMPACT_ATOMS: atom_id res chain seq x y z
N LYS A 1 -19.19 -3.08 23.82
CA LYS A 1 -19.21 -3.07 22.34
C LYS A 1 -17.85 -2.59 21.88
N THR A 2 -17.23 -3.27 20.92
CA THR A 2 -15.86 -2.97 20.49
C THR A 2 -15.92 -1.87 19.42
N VAL A 3 -14.95 -0.96 19.40
CA VAL A 3 -14.85 0.17 18.45
C VAL A 3 -15.05 -0.27 16.98
N GLN A 4 -14.59 -1.47 16.61
CA GLN A 4 -14.78 -2.03 15.27
C GLN A 4 -16.24 -2.35 14.91
N GLN A 5 -17.07 -2.73 15.90
CA GLN A 5 -18.47 -3.05 15.69
C GLN A 5 -19.28 -1.78 15.38
N ASP A 6 -18.97 -0.69 16.08
CA ASP A 6 -19.67 0.59 15.93
C ASP A 6 -19.33 1.24 14.58
N CYS A 7 -18.07 1.20 14.15
CA CYS A 7 -17.64 1.67 12.82
C CYS A 7 -18.38 0.97 11.66
N LYS A 8 -18.61 -0.35 11.77
CA LYS A 8 -19.32 -1.11 10.73
C LYS A 8 -20.80 -0.73 10.62
N VAL A 9 -21.41 -0.29 11.71
CA VAL A 9 -22.80 0.19 11.71
C VAL A 9 -22.84 1.58 11.11
N ASP A 10 -21.99 2.49 11.57
CA ASP A 10 -21.96 3.89 11.11
C ASP A 10 -21.68 3.99 9.60
N ILE A 11 -20.74 3.18 9.07
CA ILE A 11 -20.43 3.16 7.63
C ILE A 11 -21.58 2.60 6.78
N SER A 12 -22.42 1.73 7.36
CA SER A 12 -23.58 1.14 6.66
C SER A 12 -24.77 2.09 6.61
N GLU A 13 -24.86 3.03 7.56
CA GLU A 13 -25.87 4.09 7.57
C GLU A 13 -25.47 5.29 6.71
N TRP A 14 -24.17 5.45 6.44
CA TRP A 14 -23.65 6.52 5.60
C TRP A 14 -23.97 6.29 4.12
N LYS A 15 -24.54 7.29 3.44
CA LYS A 15 -24.70 7.24 1.98
C LYS A 15 -23.34 7.56 1.35
N PRO A 16 -22.70 6.61 0.64
CA PRO A 16 -21.41 6.87 0.02
C PRO A 16 -21.57 7.99 -1.02
N ASP A 17 -20.78 9.04 -0.86
CA ASP A 17 -20.63 10.05 -1.90
C ASP A 17 -19.88 9.42 -3.08
N THR A 18 -20.62 9.07 -4.13
CA THR A 18 -20.09 8.42 -5.33
C THR A 18 -19.12 9.30 -6.12
N SER A 19 -19.01 10.60 -5.81
CA SER A 19 -18.01 11.48 -6.42
C SER A 19 -16.59 11.19 -5.92
N VAL A 20 -16.43 10.77 -4.66
CA VAL A 20 -15.14 10.45 -4.02
C VAL A 20 -14.58 9.10 -4.49
N ILE A 21 -15.44 8.19 -4.94
CA ILE A 21 -15.05 6.86 -5.45
C ILE A 21 -14.31 6.95 -6.80
N ASN A 22 -14.35 8.11 -7.47
CA ASN A 22 -13.85 8.27 -8.84
C ASN A 22 -12.45 8.90 -8.96
N THR A 23 -11.78 9.25 -7.87
CA THR A 23 -10.36 9.66 -7.94
C THR A 23 -9.49 8.42 -8.09
N LYS A 24 -9.34 7.97 -9.35
CA LYS A 24 -8.46 6.87 -9.78
C LYS A 24 -7.03 7.35 -10.02
N ASP A 25 -6.55 8.29 -9.23
CA ASP A 25 -5.18 8.73 -9.40
C ASP A 25 -4.26 7.55 -9.09
N PRO A 26 -3.28 7.26 -9.97
CA PRO A 26 -2.35 6.18 -9.72
C PRO A 26 -1.57 6.48 -8.45
N PRO A 27 -1.17 5.45 -7.67
CA PRO A 27 -0.29 5.66 -6.54
C PRO A 27 1.04 6.26 -7.00
N ASP A 28 1.65 7.02 -6.11
CA ASP A 28 3.05 7.39 -6.23
C ASP A 28 3.90 6.18 -5.80
N ILE A 29 4.89 5.82 -6.63
CA ILE A 29 5.74 4.65 -6.41
C ILE A 29 7.21 5.08 -6.42
N GLU A 30 7.93 4.72 -5.38
CA GLU A 30 9.37 4.91 -5.27
C GLU A 30 10.05 3.59 -4.87
N ILE A 31 11.06 3.18 -5.65
CA ILE A 31 11.84 1.96 -5.38
C ILE A 31 13.28 2.37 -5.07
N PHE A 32 13.77 1.98 -3.91
CA PHE A 32 15.12 2.32 -3.46
C PHE A 32 15.75 1.19 -2.65
N PRO A 33 17.08 1.06 -2.67
CA PRO A 33 17.76 0.06 -1.87
C PRO A 33 17.86 0.52 -0.41
N ARG A 34 17.79 -0.41 0.54
CA ARG A 34 17.98 -0.13 1.97
C ARG A 34 19.38 0.42 2.27
N ASN A 35 20.38 -0.06 1.55
CA ASN A 35 21.78 0.36 1.66
C ASN A 35 22.35 0.72 0.29
N GLU A 36 23.54 1.33 0.25
CA GLU A 36 24.27 1.53 -1.00
C GLU A 36 24.44 0.22 -1.79
N ALA A 37 24.26 0.30 -3.11
CA ALA A 37 24.38 -0.85 -3.99
C ALA A 37 25.85 -1.24 -4.18
N VAL A 38 26.27 -2.32 -3.51
CA VAL A 38 27.63 -2.86 -3.60
C VAL A 38 27.60 -4.25 -4.21
N VAL A 39 28.42 -4.48 -5.23
CA VAL A 39 28.54 -5.76 -5.92
C VAL A 39 28.91 -6.87 -4.93
N ARG A 40 28.22 -8.02 -5.03
CA ARG A 40 28.39 -9.21 -4.16
C ARG A 40 28.06 -8.99 -2.68
N LYS A 41 27.37 -7.90 -2.32
CA LYS A 41 26.84 -7.69 -0.98
C LYS A 41 25.31 -7.84 -1.01
N GLU A 42 24.77 -8.54 -0.02
CA GLU A 42 23.33 -8.65 0.17
C GLU A 42 22.71 -7.28 0.45
N ASN A 43 21.51 -7.07 -0.10
CA ASN A 43 20.75 -5.84 0.09
C ASN A 43 19.26 -6.14 -0.06
N THR A 44 18.43 -5.21 0.40
CA THR A 44 16.98 -5.28 0.28
C THR A 44 16.50 -4.10 -0.55
N LEU A 45 15.70 -4.38 -1.58
CA LEU A 45 14.94 -3.34 -2.27
C LEU A 45 13.67 -3.06 -1.47
N ILE A 46 13.33 -1.79 -1.36
CA ILE A 46 12.12 -1.31 -0.71
C ILE A 46 11.27 -0.66 -1.79
N CYS A 47 9.98 -1.01 -1.83
CA CYS A 47 8.99 -0.31 -2.64
C CYS A 47 8.09 0.50 -1.70
N PHE A 48 8.18 1.82 -1.79
CA PHE A 48 7.28 2.74 -1.13
C PHE A 48 6.15 3.14 -2.08
N ILE A 49 4.92 2.93 -1.65
CA ILE A 49 3.72 3.23 -2.42
C ILE A 49 2.85 4.17 -1.58
N ASN A 50 2.47 5.32 -2.13
CA ASN A 50 1.73 6.37 -1.42
C ASN A 50 0.57 6.93 -2.26
N ASN A 51 -0.28 7.73 -1.61
CA ASN A 51 -1.36 8.49 -2.24
C ASN A 51 -2.41 7.63 -2.96
N PHE A 52 -2.71 6.45 -2.42
CA PHE A 52 -3.76 5.59 -2.97
C PHE A 52 -5.00 5.50 -2.07
N PHE A 53 -6.14 5.31 -2.71
CA PHE A 53 -7.43 4.99 -2.12
C PHE A 53 -8.23 4.19 -3.14
N PRO A 54 -9.00 3.15 -2.76
CA PRO A 54 -9.22 2.60 -1.41
C PRO A 54 -7.98 1.88 -0.82
N PRO A 55 -7.98 1.47 0.47
CA PRO A 55 -6.86 0.79 1.12
C PRO A 55 -6.66 -0.67 0.70
N GLU A 56 -6.91 -0.99 -0.57
CA GLU A 56 -6.74 -2.32 -1.17
C GLU A 56 -5.72 -2.24 -2.30
N ILE A 57 -4.65 -3.04 -2.21
CA ILE A 57 -3.55 -3.02 -3.19
C ILE A 57 -2.91 -4.42 -3.31
N ASN A 58 -2.49 -4.76 -4.53
CA ASN A 58 -1.72 -5.96 -4.83
C ASN A 58 -0.32 -5.55 -5.27
N ILE A 59 0.71 -6.12 -4.64
CA ILE A 59 2.12 -5.81 -4.89
C ILE A 59 2.82 -7.08 -5.34
N THR A 60 3.54 -7.02 -6.45
CA THR A 60 4.37 -8.12 -6.96
C THR A 60 5.75 -7.59 -7.33
N TRP A 61 6.78 -8.39 -7.04
CA TRP A 61 8.14 -8.10 -7.45
C TRP A 61 8.50 -8.91 -8.68
N THR A 62 9.17 -8.26 -9.63
CA THR A 62 9.75 -8.92 -10.81
C THR A 62 11.25 -8.70 -10.85
N LYS A 63 11.97 -9.70 -11.37
CA LYS A 63 13.39 -9.62 -11.67
C LYS A 63 13.59 -10.08 -13.10
N ASN A 64 14.02 -9.18 -13.98
CA ASN A 64 14.14 -9.45 -15.42
C ASN A 64 12.84 -10.04 -15.99
N ASP A 65 11.71 -9.40 -15.69
CA ASP A 65 10.36 -9.77 -16.13
C ASP A 65 9.79 -11.08 -15.56
N GLU A 66 10.53 -11.77 -14.69
CA GLU A 66 10.05 -12.95 -13.98
C GLU A 66 9.55 -12.59 -12.58
N ILE A 67 8.33 -13.04 -12.22
CA ILE A 67 7.74 -12.82 -10.89
C ILE A 67 8.53 -13.63 -9.86
N ILE A 68 8.97 -12.96 -8.79
CA ILE A 68 9.67 -13.60 -7.67
C ILE A 68 8.77 -13.64 -6.44
N SER A 69 8.83 -14.74 -5.68
CA SER A 69 8.22 -14.80 -4.34
C SER A 69 9.11 -14.04 -3.35
N THR A 70 8.51 -13.13 -2.60
CA THR A 70 9.17 -12.54 -1.43
C THR A 70 9.01 -13.48 -0.23
N GLU A 71 10.07 -13.63 0.55
CA GLU A 71 9.99 -14.31 1.85
C GLU A 71 9.34 -13.34 2.83
N ASP A 72 8.11 -13.65 3.27
CA ASP A 72 7.27 -12.86 4.19
C ASP A 72 6.94 -11.42 3.70
N PRO A 73 6.01 -11.26 2.74
CA PRO A 73 5.55 -9.94 2.31
C PRO A 73 4.84 -9.22 3.46
N PHE A 74 5.55 -8.32 4.15
CA PHE A 74 4.95 -7.43 5.15
C PHE A 74 4.20 -6.27 4.47
N ILE A 75 3.03 -6.57 3.91
CA ILE A 75 2.17 -5.56 3.29
C ILE A 75 1.21 -5.04 4.36
N LYS A 76 1.60 -3.95 5.02
CA LYS A 76 0.74 -3.26 5.99
C LYS A 76 0.38 -1.86 5.48
N THR A 77 -0.88 -1.70 5.10
CA THR A 77 -1.45 -0.40 4.72
C THR A 77 -1.57 0.51 5.95
N VAL A 78 -1.11 1.74 5.83
CA VAL A 78 -1.16 2.78 6.87
C VAL A 78 -1.94 3.97 6.35
N SER A 79 -2.85 4.50 7.17
CA SER A 79 -3.63 5.70 6.84
C SER A 79 -2.81 6.98 7.05
N ASN A 80 -2.84 7.87 6.07
CA ASN A 80 -2.28 9.22 6.13
C ASN A 80 -3.26 10.19 6.80
N SER A 81 -2.77 11.39 7.15
CA SER A 81 -3.60 12.48 7.71
C SER A 81 -4.53 13.13 6.68
N ASP A 82 -4.26 12.97 5.39
CA ASP A 82 -5.05 13.48 4.27
C ASP A 82 -6.20 12.53 3.85
N GLY A 83 -6.33 11.38 4.51
CA GLY A 83 -7.33 10.36 4.20
C GLY A 83 -6.92 9.35 3.12
N LEU A 84 -5.71 9.47 2.55
CA LEU A 84 -5.11 8.49 1.66
C LEU A 84 -4.30 7.44 2.44
N PHE A 85 -3.69 6.49 1.73
CA PHE A 85 -2.93 5.41 2.34
C PHE A 85 -1.52 5.29 1.76
N HIS A 86 -0.61 4.70 2.55
CA HIS A 86 0.71 4.28 2.10
C HIS A 86 1.06 2.86 2.57
N VAL A 87 2.03 2.24 1.89
CA VAL A 87 2.56 0.91 2.23
C VAL A 87 4.03 0.78 1.82
N PHE A 88 4.78 -0.05 2.55
CA PHE A 88 6.12 -0.47 2.19
C PHE A 88 6.10 -1.97 1.86
N SER A 89 6.78 -2.37 0.79
CA SER A 89 7.07 -3.77 0.45
C SER A 89 8.55 -4.02 0.33
#